data_AF-A0A9E5I8I3-F1
#
_entry.id   AF-A0A9E5I8I3-F1
#
_cell.length_a   1.000
_cell.length_b   1.000
_cell.length_c   1.000
_cell.angle_alpha   90.00
_cell.angle_beta   90.00
_cell.angle_gamma   90.00
#
_symmetry.space_group_name_H-M   'P 1'
#
loop_
_entity.id
_entity.type
_entity.pdbx_description
1 polymer ?
#
loop_
_entity_poly.entity_id
_entity_poly.type
_entity_poly.pdbx_seq_one_letter_code
_entity_poly.pdbx_strand_id
1 'polypeptide(L)'
;MPATIRAMKKDFGADPAEMLGLLGPCIRPPHYDVDFAAEILRQMKAEGLGEIVDSGLCTASDPERFFSYRREKGQTGRHFAVLARG
;
A
#
# COMPACT_ATOMS: atom_id res chain seq x y z
N MET A 1 4.72 -6.87 1.55
CA MET A 1 5.79 -5.87 1.32
C MET A 1 7.23 -6.39 1.34
N PRO A 2 7.65 -7.30 2.24
CA PRO A 2 9.06 -7.66 2.42
C PRO A 2 9.81 -8.10 1.16
N ALA A 3 9.17 -8.91 0.31
CA ALA A 3 9.79 -9.43 -0.90
C ALA A 3 10.26 -8.33 -1.86
N THR A 4 9.46 -7.27 -2.03
CA THR A 4 9.81 -6.15 -2.93
C THR A 4 11.02 -5.38 -2.42
N ILE A 5 11.06 -5.06 -1.12
CA ILE A 5 12.16 -4.31 -0.50
C ILE A 5 13.46 -5.12 -0.59
N ARG A 6 13.39 -6.42 -0.30
CA ARG A 6 14.54 -7.34 -0.42
C ARG A 6 15.01 -7.48 -1.85
N ALA A 7 14.11 -7.54 -2.82
CA ALA A 7 14.46 -7.58 -4.24
C ALA A 7 15.14 -6.27 -4.68
N MET A 8 14.63 -5.10 -4.27
CA MET A 8 15.27 -3.82 -4.55
C MET A 8 16.69 -3.75 -3.99
N LYS A 9 16.90 -4.21 -2.76
CA LYS A 9 18.24 -4.29 -2.16
C LYS A 9 19.15 -5.25 -2.92
N LYS A 10 18.67 -6.47 -3.20
CA LYS A 10 19.46 -7.54 -3.82
C LYS A 10 19.83 -7.22 -5.27
N ASP A 11 18.85 -6.79 -6.06
CA ASP A 11 18.96 -6.75 -7.52
C ASP A 11 19.37 -5.36 -8.02
N PHE A 12 19.16 -4.30 -7.23
CA PHE A 12 19.47 -2.92 -7.61
C PHE A 12 20.42 -2.20 -6.63
N GLY A 13 20.86 -2.88 -5.57
CA GLY A 13 21.77 -2.29 -4.57
C GLY A 13 21.14 -1.16 -3.75
N ALA A 14 19.81 -1.05 -3.75
CA ALA A 14 19.11 -0.01 -2.99
C ALA A 14 19.30 -0.22 -1.48
N ASP A 15 19.59 0.86 -0.76
CA ASP A 15 19.59 0.85 0.71
C ASP A 15 18.17 1.14 1.21
N PRO A 16 17.50 0.22 1.95
CA PRO A 16 16.18 0.47 2.54
C PRO A 16 16.10 1.78 3.33
N ALA A 17 17.17 2.19 4.01
CA ALA A 17 17.20 3.43 4.78
C ALA A 17 17.06 4.69 3.91
N GLU A 18 17.36 4.60 2.62
CA GLU A 18 17.23 5.68 1.63
C GLU A 18 15.94 5.55 0.79
N MET A 19 15.08 4.57 1.10
CA MET A 19 13.84 4.34 0.36
C MET A 19 12.65 5.09 0.97
N LEU A 20 11.81 5.65 0.10
CA LEU A 20 10.46 6.10 0.41
C LEU A 20 9.43 5.04 0.02
N GLY A 21 8.64 4.58 1.00
CA GLY A 21 7.46 3.75 0.77
C GLY A 21 6.18 4.57 0.80
N LEU A 22 5.31 4.40 -0.21
CA LEU A 22 3.97 5.00 -0.23
C LEU A 22 2.90 3.90 -0.13
N LEU A 23 2.05 3.99 0.90
CA LEU A 23 0.81 3.21 0.98
C LEU A 23 -0.37 4.04 0.45
N GLY A 24 -0.79 3.70 -0.77
CA GLY A 24 -1.97 4.30 -1.40
C GLY A 24 -3.30 3.88 -0.75
N PRO A 25 -4.44 4.38 -1.27
CA PRO A 25 -5.77 4.03 -0.77
C PRO A 25 -5.99 2.51 -0.80
N CYS A 26 -6.44 1.96 0.33
CA CYS A 26 -6.74 0.54 0.46
C CYS A 26 -7.93 0.33 1.40
N ILE A 27 -8.48 -0.89 1.48
CA ILE A 27 -9.58 -1.17 2.41
C ILE A 27 -9.06 -1.20 3.85
N ARG A 28 -9.84 -0.68 4.78
CA ARG A 28 -9.48 -0.49 6.20
C ARG A 28 -10.68 -0.73 7.12
N PRO A 29 -10.46 -0.98 8.42
CA PRO A 29 -11.52 -0.90 9.42
C PRO A 29 -12.27 0.45 9.36
N PRO A 30 -13.57 0.48 9.67
CA PRO A 30 -14.42 -0.66 10.03
C PRO A 30 -14.95 -1.44 8.81
N HIS A 31 -14.61 -1.05 7.58
CA HIS A 31 -15.13 -1.68 6.36
C HIS A 31 -14.50 -3.04 6.03
N TYR A 32 -13.46 -3.42 6.79
CA TYR A 32 -12.87 -4.74 6.79
C TYR A 32 -12.28 -5.04 8.17
N ASP A 33 -12.52 -6.26 8.68
CA ASP A 33 -12.14 -6.62 10.05
C ASP A 33 -10.62 -6.74 10.24
N VAL A 34 -9.88 -6.95 9.15
CA VAL A 34 -8.42 -7.01 9.17
C VAL A 34 -7.83 -5.67 8.77
N ASP A 35 -6.95 -5.12 9.62
CA ASP A 35 -6.19 -3.92 9.29
C ASP A 35 -4.94 -4.26 8.45
N PHE A 36 -5.15 -4.43 7.14
CA PHE A 36 -4.05 -4.66 6.21
C PHE A 36 -3.09 -3.48 6.10
N ALA A 37 -3.59 -2.25 6.28
CA ALA A 37 -2.73 -1.07 6.19
C ALA A 37 -1.71 -1.08 7.32
N ALA A 38 -2.16 -1.31 8.56
CA ALA A 38 -1.27 -1.45 9.71
C ALA A 38 -0.22 -2.54 9.50
N GLU A 39 -0.60 -3.71 8.96
CA GLU A 39 0.33 -4.80 8.69
C GLU A 39 1.35 -4.46 7.60
N ILE A 40 0.92 -3.79 6.52
CA ILE A 40 1.82 -3.32 5.45
C ILE A 40 2.85 -2.32 5.99
N LEU A 41 2.40 -1.35 6.80
CA LEU A 41 3.27 -0.36 7.42
C LEU A 41 4.25 -1.02 8.40
N ARG A 42 3.79 -1.98 9.20
CA ARG A 42 4.64 -2.77 10.09
C ARG A 42 5.72 -3.52 9.32
N GLN A 43 5.36 -4.14 8.20
CA GLN A 43 6.32 -4.82 7.32
C GLN A 43 7.36 -3.87 6.72
N MET A 44 6.94 -2.70 6.22
CA MET A 44 7.87 -1.69 5.69
C MET A 44 8.87 -1.25 6.78
N LYS A 45 8.39 -0.94 7.99
CA LYS A 45 9.25 -0.58 9.13
C LYS A 45 10.21 -1.71 9.50
N ALA A 46 9.74 -2.95 9.53
CA ALA A 46 10.56 -4.11 9.89
C ALA A 46 11.68 -4.40 8.88
N GLU A 47 11.51 -4.00 7.61
CA GLU A 47 12.57 -4.11 6.59
C GLU A 47 13.53 -2.91 6.58
N GLY A 48 13.32 -1.91 7.45
CA GLY A 48 14.20 -0.76 7.61
C GLY A 48 13.99 0.35 6.58
N LEU A 49 12.77 0.50 6.04
CA LEU A 49 12.46 1.65 5.17
C LEU A 49 12.67 2.97 5.91
N GLY A 50 13.40 3.90 5.28
CA GLY A 50 13.72 5.21 5.86
C GLY A 50 12.50 6.11 6.04
N GLU A 51 11.71 6.28 4.98
CA GLU A 51 10.49 7.07 5.02
C GLU A 51 9.28 6.25 4.57
N ILE A 52 8.17 6.42 5.28
CA ILE A 52 6.89 5.76 4.97
C ILE A 52 5.78 6.80 5.03
N VAL A 53 5.09 6.98 3.91
CA VAL A 53 3.90 7.81 3.80
C VAL A 53 2.68 6.91 3.65
N ASP A 54 1.71 7.07 4.55
CA ASP A 54 0.40 6.46 4.41
C ASP A 54 -0.63 7.51 3.98
N SER A 55 -1.35 7.25 2.89
CA SER A 55 -2.47 8.09 2.48
C SER A 55 -3.59 8.16 3.53
N GLY A 56 -3.73 7.13 4.36
CA GLY A 56 -4.79 7.00 5.37
C GLY A 56 -6.19 6.81 4.78
N LEU A 57 -6.33 6.75 3.45
CA LEU A 57 -7.61 6.70 2.76
C LEU A 57 -8.15 5.26 2.71
N CYS A 58 -9.45 5.12 2.97
CA CYS A 58 -10.18 3.86 2.86
C CYS A 58 -11.00 3.83 1.58
N THR A 59 -10.72 2.87 0.67
CA THR A 59 -11.43 2.75 -0.61
C THR A 59 -12.93 2.47 -0.44
N ALA A 60 -13.33 1.86 0.67
CA ALA A 60 -14.74 1.62 0.96
C ALA A 60 -15.46 2.84 1.58
N SER A 61 -14.76 3.88 2.02
CA SER A 61 -15.41 5.05 2.66
C SER A 61 -15.98 6.04 1.64
N ASP A 62 -15.33 6.17 0.48
CA ASP A 62 -15.65 7.18 -0.52
C ASP A 62 -15.82 6.52 -1.91
N PRO A 63 -17.05 6.11 -2.27
CA PRO A 63 -17.32 5.36 -3.49
C PRO A 63 -17.36 6.26 -4.74
N GLU A 64 -17.41 7.59 -4.56
CA GLU A 64 -17.33 8.52 -5.68
C GLU A 64 -15.89 8.66 -6.19
N ARG A 65 -14.91 8.47 -5.29
CA ARG A 65 -13.48 8.55 -5.62
C ARG A 65 -12.82 7.20 -5.86
N PHE A 66 -13.32 6.13 -5.26
CA PHE A 66 -12.66 4.83 -5.30
C PHE A 66 -13.61 3.67 -5.65
N PHE A 67 -13.15 2.80 -6.55
CA PHE A 67 -13.68 1.44 -6.69
C PHE A 67 -13.35 0.63 -5.43
N SER A 68 -14.33 -0.13 -4.93
CA SER A 68 -14.21 -0.96 -3.73
C SER A 68 -14.94 -2.29 -3.89
N TYR A 69 -14.16 -3.36 -4.16
CA TYR A 69 -14.68 -4.71 -4.36
C TYR A 69 -15.60 -5.18 -3.22
N ARG A 70 -15.21 -4.92 -1.97
CA ARG A 70 -15.98 -5.35 -0.79
C ARG A 70 -17.30 -4.59 -0.68
N ARG A 71 -17.29 -3.27 -0.88
CA ARG A 71 -18.49 -2.42 -0.78
C ARG A 71 -19.47 -2.70 -1.92
N GLU A 72 -18.93 -2.88 -3.13
CA GLU A 72 -19.70 -3.10 -4.36
C GLU A 72 -19.98 -4.58 -4.64
N LYS A 73 -19.77 -5.46 -3.63
CA LYS A 73 -20.10 -6.90 -3.67
C LYS A 73 -19.55 -7.61 -4.91
N GLY A 74 -18.34 -7.23 -5.30
CA GLY A 74 -17.59 -7.82 -6.39
C GLY A 74 -17.86 -7.29 -7.80
N GLN A 75 -18.86 -6.43 -7.99
CA GLN A 75 -19.19 -5.84 -9.28
C GLN A 75 -18.61 -4.42 -9.40
N THR A 76 -17.31 -4.33 -9.69
CA THR A 76 -16.61 -3.03 -9.75
C THR A 76 -15.38 -3.05 -10.66
N GLY A 77 -14.93 -1.87 -11.06
CA GLY A 77 -13.69 -1.61 -11.78
C GLY A 77 -12.43 -1.82 -10.92
N ARG A 78 -11.27 -1.38 -11.44
CA ARG A 78 -9.98 -1.44 -10.73
C ARG A 78 -9.22 -0.13 -10.95
N HIS A 79 -8.60 0.37 -9.90
CA HIS A 79 -7.58 1.41 -10.02
C HIS A 79 -6.23 0.79 -10.36
N PHE A 80 -5.35 1.62 -10.94
CA PHE A 80 -3.97 1.27 -11.20
C PHE A 80 -3.05 2.21 -10.41
N ALA A 81 -2.06 1.65 -9.73
CA ALA A 81 -1.00 2.41 -9.08
C ALA A 81 0.28 2.20 -9.87
N VAL A 82 0.91 3.29 -10.30
CA VAL A 82 2.11 3.26 -11.13
C VAL A 82 3.21 4.11 -10.53
N LEU A 83 4.42 3.58 -10.53
CA LEU A 83 5.66 4.29 -10.24
C LEU A 83 6.57 4.07 -11.44
N ALA A 84 7.07 5.16 -12.01
CA ALA A 84 8.00 5.12 -13.14
C ALA A 84 9.11 6.14 -12.90
N ARG A 85 10.29 5.82 -13.41
CA ARG A 85 11.40 6.77 -13.50
C ARG A 85 11.28 7.50 -14.84
N GLY A 86 11.30 8.84 -14.78
CA GLY A 86 11.33 9.71 -15.98
C GLY A 86 12.69 9.74 -16.66
#